data_AF-A0A9D2WNH1-F1
#
_entry.id   AF-A0A9D2WNH1-F1
#
_cell.length_a   1.000
_cell.length_b   1.000
_cell.length_c   1.000
_cell.angle_alpha   90.00
_cell.angle_beta   90.00
_cell.angle_gamma   90.00
#
_symmetry.space_group_name_H-M   'P 1'
#
loop_
_entity.id
_entity.type
_entity.pdbx_description
1 polymer ?
#
loop_
_entity_poly.entity_id
_entity_poly.type
_entity_poly.pdbx_seq_one_letter_code
_entity_poly.pdbx_strand_id
1 'polypeptide(L)'
;MNVKTYEEGMEALYFPGCYLCYDPRLKKVAVATAKVLNAAGVEYGILGEEENCCGESIRKTGNEEMFKELAKANIKSWIDHGVKKIIVSSPHCYHTFKNEYPEFNVNFEIVHISEYINQLIKEGRLQLKKEYAKKVIYHDPCYLGRHNNIYDAPRDVLKNIPGLQLVEFEENRVNSLCCGMGGGRIWVDTLMADRFVNLRLEQAVALGAQELVTTCPYCVTNFEDARVNMNYDNTIEIKDLTEVLQELI
;
A
#
# COMPACT_ATOMS: atom_id res chain seq x y z
N MET A 1 -1.33 10.01 17.53
CA MET A 1 -0.28 9.25 16.82
C MET A 1 0.99 10.05 16.97
N ASN A 2 2.04 9.49 17.55
CA ASN A 2 3.30 10.24 17.76
C ASN A 2 4.17 10.13 16.50
N VAL A 3 3.66 10.60 15.37
CA VAL A 3 4.45 10.70 14.13
C VAL A 3 5.19 12.04 14.18
N LYS A 4 6.52 11.99 14.10
CA LYS A 4 7.36 13.18 14.14
C LYS A 4 7.42 13.83 12.75
N THR A 5 7.73 15.13 12.72
CA THR A 5 8.25 15.75 11.50
C THR A 5 9.59 15.09 11.16
N TYR A 6 9.84 14.82 9.89
CA TYR A 6 11.11 14.26 9.45
C TYR A 6 12.26 15.25 9.70
N GLU A 7 13.36 14.74 10.25
CA GLU A 7 14.60 15.50 10.44
C GLU A 7 15.76 14.72 9.80
N GLU A 8 16.76 15.45 9.27
CA GLU A 8 17.95 14.81 8.69
C GLU A 8 18.63 13.90 9.75
N GLY A 9 18.93 12.67 9.34
CA GLY A 9 19.53 11.65 10.22
C GLY A 9 18.53 10.61 10.74
N MET A 10 17.22 10.83 10.59
CA MET A 10 16.22 9.78 10.79
C MET A 10 16.44 8.60 9.81
N GLU A 11 16.00 7.41 10.20
CA GLU A 11 16.15 6.17 9.42
C GLU A 11 15.44 6.25 8.07
N ALA A 12 14.26 6.88 8.04
CA ALA A 12 13.47 7.04 6.83
C ALA A 12 12.46 8.18 6.89
N LEU A 13 12.19 8.78 5.72
CA LEU A 13 10.95 9.52 5.49
C LEU A 13 9.84 8.51 5.24
N TYR A 14 8.74 8.58 5.98
CA TYR A 14 7.52 7.88 5.64
C TYR A 14 6.66 8.79 4.75
N PHE A 15 6.40 8.36 3.52
CA PHE A 15 5.50 9.05 2.61
C PHE A 15 4.16 8.29 2.52
N PRO A 16 3.13 8.68 3.30
CA PRO A 16 1.82 8.02 3.27
C PRO A 16 1.09 8.19 1.93
N GLY A 17 1.36 9.28 1.22
CA GLY A 17 0.67 9.64 -0.02
C GLY A 17 -0.73 10.20 0.19
N CYS A 18 -1.30 10.75 -0.88
CA CYS A 18 -2.53 11.53 -0.80
C CYS A 18 -3.74 10.72 -0.31
N TYR A 19 -3.97 9.53 -0.86
CA TYR A 19 -5.16 8.74 -0.56
C TYR A 19 -5.25 8.36 0.92
N LEU A 20 -4.14 7.91 1.52
CA LEU A 20 -4.09 7.58 2.95
C LEU A 20 -4.29 8.80 3.86
N CYS A 21 -3.89 9.98 3.41
CA CYS A 21 -4.02 11.22 4.19
C CYS A 21 -5.42 11.83 4.13
N TYR A 22 -6.15 11.68 3.02
CA TYR A 22 -7.41 12.40 2.81
C TYR A 22 -8.65 11.50 2.89
N ASP A 23 -8.59 10.25 2.42
CA ASP A 23 -9.76 9.36 2.42
C ASP A 23 -10.08 8.82 3.83
N PRO A 24 -11.34 8.92 4.32
CA PRO A 24 -11.71 8.50 5.66
C PRO A 24 -11.48 7.01 5.97
N ARG A 25 -11.68 6.10 5.00
CA ARG A 25 -11.43 4.66 5.19
C ARG A 25 -9.93 4.39 5.26
N LEU A 26 -9.15 5.08 4.43
CA LEU A 26 -7.72 4.85 4.31
C LEU A 26 -6.88 5.58 5.36
N LYS A 27 -7.40 6.60 6.04
CA LYS A 27 -6.78 7.15 7.26
C LYS A 27 -6.52 6.07 8.32
N LYS A 28 -7.37 5.03 8.38
CA LYS A 28 -7.16 3.87 9.26
C LYS A 28 -5.90 3.09 8.89
N VAL A 29 -5.64 2.92 7.60
CA VAL A 29 -4.41 2.31 7.07
C VAL A 29 -3.19 3.17 7.43
N ALA A 30 -3.26 4.49 7.27
CA ALA A 30 -2.17 5.38 7.68
C ALA A 30 -1.83 5.23 9.18
N VAL A 31 -2.86 5.17 10.02
CA VAL A 31 -2.73 4.93 11.47
C VAL A 31 -2.12 3.56 11.74
N ALA A 32 -2.56 2.52 11.02
CA ALA A 32 -2.05 1.16 11.14
C ALA A 32 -0.57 1.07 10.78
N THR A 33 -0.16 1.62 9.63
CA THR A 33 1.25 1.73 9.23
C THR A 33 2.08 2.42 10.31
N ALA A 34 1.62 3.56 10.83
CA ALA A 34 2.34 4.29 11.87
C ALA A 34 2.49 3.46 13.15
N LYS A 35 1.46 2.73 13.59
CA LYS A 35 1.58 1.87 14.79
C LYS A 35 2.55 0.72 14.57
N VAL A 36 2.56 0.11 13.39
CA VAL A 36 3.50 -0.97 13.05
C VAL A 36 4.94 -0.48 13.04
N LEU A 37 5.22 0.66 12.40
CA LEU A 37 6.56 1.27 12.38
C LEU A 37 7.04 1.63 13.80
N ASN A 38 6.15 2.20 14.62
CA ASN A 38 6.46 2.52 16.03
C ASN A 38 6.74 1.25 16.86
N ALA A 39 5.96 0.19 16.68
CA ALA A 39 6.16 -1.08 17.38
C ALA A 39 7.48 -1.75 16.99
N ALA A 40 7.95 -1.52 15.76
CA ALA A 40 9.24 -1.99 15.28
C ALA A 40 10.44 -1.09 15.68
N GLY A 41 10.18 0.00 16.42
CA GLY A 41 11.21 0.96 16.83
C GLY A 41 11.90 1.64 15.65
N VAL A 42 11.15 1.94 14.59
CA VAL A 42 11.67 2.68 13.42
C VAL A 42 11.76 4.16 13.77
N GLU A 43 12.91 4.77 13.53
CA GLU A 43 13.08 6.22 13.65
C GLU A 43 12.68 6.91 12.34
N TYR A 44 11.40 7.24 12.19
CA TYR A 44 10.88 7.88 10.99
C TYR A 44 10.14 9.19 11.28
N GLY A 45 9.97 9.99 10.24
CA GLY A 45 9.10 11.16 10.25
C GLY A 45 8.35 11.35 8.93
N ILE A 46 7.48 12.35 8.89
CA ILE A 46 6.74 12.81 7.68
C ILE A 46 7.06 14.29 7.42
N LEU A 47 6.89 14.77 6.20
CA LEU A 47 7.06 16.21 5.89
C LEU A 47 5.74 17.00 5.99
N GLY A 48 4.63 16.33 6.30
CA GLY A 48 3.36 16.99 6.60
C GLY A 48 2.85 17.82 5.42
N GLU A 49 2.61 19.12 5.63
CA GLU A 49 2.08 20.03 4.61
C GLU A 49 3.05 20.29 3.45
N GLU A 50 4.33 19.94 3.60
CA GLU A 50 5.33 20.07 2.52
C GLU A 50 5.28 18.90 1.52
N GLU A 51 4.55 17.83 1.81
CA GLU A 51 4.40 16.68 0.90
C GLU A 51 3.39 16.98 -0.21
N ASN A 52 3.82 16.82 -1.46
CA ASN A 52 2.93 16.87 -2.61
C ASN A 52 2.56 15.47 -3.09
N CYS A 53 1.42 15.35 -3.77
CA CYS A 53 1.02 14.11 -4.42
C CYS A 53 2.17 13.54 -5.28
N CYS A 54 2.33 12.21 -5.29
CA CYS A 54 3.38 11.56 -6.09
C CYS A 54 3.30 11.87 -7.59
N GLY A 55 2.11 12.25 -8.08
CA GLY A 55 1.85 12.61 -9.47
C GLY A 55 1.46 11.43 -10.35
N GLU A 56 1.37 10.21 -9.82
CA GLU A 56 1.05 9.00 -10.60
C GLU A 56 -0.20 9.18 -11.45
N SER A 57 -1.35 9.47 -10.84
CA SER A 57 -2.60 9.52 -11.59
C SER A 57 -2.65 10.70 -12.56
N ILE A 58 -2.06 11.83 -12.18
CA ILE A 58 -1.93 13.02 -13.03
C ILE A 58 -1.20 12.65 -14.32
N ARG A 59 -0.05 11.97 -14.19
CA ARG A 59 0.73 11.50 -15.34
C ARG A 59 -0.06 10.49 -16.17
N LYS A 60 -0.72 9.51 -15.54
CA LYS A 60 -1.50 8.49 -16.27
C LYS A 60 -2.71 9.07 -17.01
N THR A 61 -3.25 10.19 -16.54
CA THR A 61 -4.30 10.96 -17.26
C THR A 61 -3.75 11.88 -18.36
N GLY A 62 -2.42 11.94 -18.54
CA GLY A 62 -1.77 12.65 -19.65
C GLY A 62 -1.30 14.08 -19.34
N ASN A 63 -1.42 14.55 -18.09
CA ASN A 63 -0.94 15.88 -17.71
C ASN A 63 0.54 15.84 -17.27
N GLU A 64 1.43 15.78 -18.25
CA GLU A 64 2.87 15.67 -18.04
C GLU A 64 3.49 16.93 -17.41
N GLU A 65 2.92 18.12 -17.65
CA GLU A 65 3.41 19.38 -17.09
C GLU A 65 3.20 19.42 -15.58
N MET A 66 1.97 19.15 -15.11
CA MET A 66 1.68 19.07 -13.68
C MET A 66 2.45 17.92 -13.00
N PHE A 67 2.65 16.79 -13.67
CA PHE A 67 3.51 15.72 -13.15
C PHE A 67 4.94 16.23 -12.88
N LYS A 68 5.53 16.98 -13.81
CA LYS A 68 6.87 17.56 -13.65
C LYS A 68 6.94 18.59 -12.53
N GLU A 69 5.89 19.39 -12.35
CA GLU A 69 5.80 20.35 -11.24
C GLU A 69 5.78 19.63 -9.88
N LEU A 70 4.89 18.64 -9.72
CA LEU A 70 4.78 17.83 -8.51
C LEU A 70 6.09 17.08 -8.20
N ALA A 71 6.69 16.47 -9.22
CA ALA A 71 7.95 15.74 -9.08
C ALA A 71 9.08 16.67 -8.62
N LYS A 72 9.26 17.83 -9.27
CA LYS A 72 10.29 18.80 -8.88
C LYS A 72 10.07 19.33 -7.47
N ALA A 73 8.82 19.60 -7.06
CA ALA A 73 8.52 20.07 -5.72
C ALA A 73 8.88 19.03 -4.65
N ASN A 74 8.46 17.77 -4.84
CA ASN A 74 8.80 16.67 -3.94
C ASN A 74 10.32 16.44 -3.88
N ILE A 75 10.99 16.34 -5.04
CA ILE A 75 12.44 16.14 -5.12
C ILE A 75 13.19 17.25 -4.40
N LYS A 76 12.80 18.51 -4.62
CA LYS A 76 13.41 19.66 -3.95
C LYS A 76 13.26 19.55 -2.44
N SER A 77 12.05 19.29 -1.95
CA SER A 77 11.78 19.14 -0.51
C SER A 77 12.61 18.01 0.10
N TRP A 78 12.72 16.86 -0.58
CA TRP A 78 13.53 15.73 -0.11
C TRP A 78 15.03 16.03 -0.07
N ILE A 79 15.55 16.75 -1.07
CA ILE A 79 16.96 17.19 -1.08
C ILE A 79 17.22 18.18 0.07
N ASP A 80 16.34 19.17 0.24
CA ASP A 80 16.49 20.20 1.27
C ASP A 80 16.46 19.61 2.70
N HIS A 81 15.73 18.52 2.91
CA HIS A 81 15.66 17.80 4.19
C HIS A 81 16.71 16.67 4.33
N GLY A 82 17.59 16.46 3.36
CA GLY A 82 18.59 15.39 3.42
C GLY A 82 17.99 13.98 3.42
N VAL A 83 16.85 13.78 2.76
CA VAL A 83 16.15 12.49 2.68
C VAL A 83 16.98 11.50 1.85
N LYS A 84 17.23 10.32 2.42
CA LYS A 84 17.96 9.22 1.74
C LYS A 84 17.06 8.04 1.42
N LYS A 85 16.20 7.68 2.37
CA LYS A 85 15.28 6.54 2.31
C LYS A 85 13.84 7.00 2.46
N ILE A 86 12.97 6.51 1.58
CA ILE A 86 11.55 6.84 1.55
C ILE A 86 10.76 5.54 1.63
N ILE A 87 10.00 5.37 2.71
CA ILE A 87 9.05 4.28 2.90
C ILE A 87 7.71 4.74 2.34
N VAL A 88 7.12 3.95 1.43
CA VAL A 88 5.82 4.24 0.82
C VAL A 88 4.82 3.14 1.10
N SER A 89 3.56 3.51 1.38
CA SER A 89 2.46 2.56 1.56
C SER A 89 1.70 2.22 0.27
N SER A 90 1.82 3.05 -0.75
CA SER A 90 1.16 2.84 -2.03
C SER A 90 2.14 2.30 -3.07
N PRO A 91 1.80 1.22 -3.79
CA PRO A 91 2.65 0.72 -4.87
C PRO A 91 2.63 1.65 -6.09
N HIS A 92 1.63 2.54 -6.20
CA HIS A 92 1.60 3.62 -7.20
C HIS A 92 2.69 4.66 -6.90
N CYS A 93 2.76 5.14 -5.65
CA CYS A 93 3.84 6.02 -5.21
C CYS A 93 5.21 5.34 -5.35
N TYR A 94 5.31 4.06 -4.97
CA TYR A 94 6.52 3.27 -5.15
C TYR A 94 7.00 3.27 -6.60
N HIS A 95 6.12 2.93 -7.54
CA HIS A 95 6.48 2.87 -8.95
C HIS A 95 6.91 4.24 -9.48
N THR A 96 6.17 5.30 -9.14
CA THR A 96 6.49 6.64 -9.60
C THR A 96 7.82 7.14 -9.04
N PHE A 97 8.08 6.95 -7.75
CA PHE A 97 9.34 7.40 -7.15
C PHE A 97 10.54 6.55 -7.59
N LYS A 98 10.35 5.24 -7.76
CA LYS A 98 11.44 4.33 -8.12
C LYS A 98 11.78 4.36 -9.61
N ASN A 99 10.78 4.48 -10.49
CA ASN A 99 10.97 4.28 -11.93
C ASN A 99 10.76 5.54 -12.76
N GLU A 100 10.00 6.53 -12.28
CA GLU A 100 9.68 7.75 -13.06
C GLU A 100 10.45 8.97 -12.56
N TYR A 101 10.64 9.12 -11.25
CA TYR A 101 11.45 10.23 -10.70
C TYR A 101 12.93 10.20 -11.14
N PRO A 102 13.57 9.05 -11.44
CA PRO A 102 14.91 9.04 -12.04
C PRO A 102 15.04 9.79 -13.37
N GLU A 103 13.94 10.05 -14.10
CA GLU A 103 13.95 10.91 -15.29
C GLU A 103 14.42 12.35 -15.00
N PHE A 104 14.40 12.77 -13.72
CA PHE A 104 14.90 14.06 -13.24
C PHE A 104 16.34 14.02 -12.73
N ASN A 105 17.09 12.95 -13.03
CA ASN A 105 18.49 12.73 -12.61
C ASN A 105 18.68 12.66 -11.09
N VAL A 106 17.72 12.06 -10.38
CA VAL A 106 17.79 11.81 -8.93
C VAL A 106 17.61 10.33 -8.64
N ASN A 107 18.18 9.86 -7.54
CA ASN A 107 18.02 8.47 -7.09
C ASN A 107 17.88 8.47 -5.56
N PHE A 108 16.72 8.03 -5.07
CA PHE A 108 16.44 7.85 -3.66
C PHE A 108 16.25 6.36 -3.37
N GLU A 109 16.54 5.92 -2.14
CA GLU A 109 16.20 4.56 -1.70
C GLU A 109 14.69 4.49 -1.44
N ILE A 110 13.93 3.95 -2.39
CA ILE A 110 12.48 3.78 -2.27
C ILE A 110 12.17 2.35 -1.81
N VAL A 111 11.46 2.21 -0.69
CA VAL A 111 11.07 0.91 -0.13
C VAL A 111 9.56 0.85 0.06
N HIS A 112 8.92 -0.19 -0.44
CA HIS A 112 7.50 -0.40 -0.18
C HIS A 112 7.30 -0.93 1.25
N ILE A 113 6.24 -0.50 1.94
CA ILE A 113 5.99 -0.84 3.34
C ILE A 113 5.96 -2.36 3.60
N SER A 114 5.47 -3.16 2.65
CA SER A 114 5.47 -4.63 2.79
C SER A 114 6.88 -5.24 2.73
N GLU A 115 7.78 -4.69 1.91
CA GLU A 115 9.19 -5.10 1.87
C GLU A 115 9.89 -4.73 3.17
N TYR A 116 9.66 -3.49 3.62
CA TYR A 116 10.27 -2.97 4.83
C TYR A 116 9.80 -3.72 6.08
N ILE A 117 8.50 -4.02 6.20
CA ILE A 117 7.97 -4.85 7.30
C ILE A 117 8.56 -6.27 7.26
N ASN A 118 8.68 -6.89 6.08
CA ASN A 118 9.31 -8.21 5.95
C ASN A 118 10.77 -8.17 6.46
N GLN A 119 11.50 -7.10 6.15
CA GLN A 119 12.85 -6.88 6.66
C GLN A 119 12.85 -6.72 8.19
N LEU A 120 11.98 -5.88 8.76
CA LEU A 120 11.89 -5.66 10.21
C LEU A 120 11.57 -6.95 10.99
N ILE A 121 10.76 -7.84 10.42
CA ILE A 121 10.48 -9.17 11.01
C ILE A 121 11.73 -10.04 10.97
N LYS A 122 12.43 -10.10 9.83
CA LYS A 122 13.68 -10.88 9.67
C LYS A 122 14.80 -10.39 10.59
N GLU A 123 14.85 -9.10 10.86
CA GLU A 123 15.79 -8.47 11.81
C GLU A 123 15.38 -8.65 13.28
N GLY A 124 14.18 -9.19 13.55
CA GLY A 124 13.65 -9.36 14.90
C GLY A 124 13.17 -8.07 15.56
N ARG A 125 13.14 -6.95 14.82
CA ARG A 125 12.62 -5.64 15.26
C ARG A 125 11.10 -5.64 15.41
N LEU A 126 10.39 -6.41 14.58
CA LEU A 126 8.95 -6.62 14.69
C LEU A 126 8.63 -8.08 15.00
N GLN A 127 7.98 -8.35 16.13
CA GLN A 127 7.64 -9.70 16.58
C GLN A 127 6.12 -9.91 16.61
N LEU A 128 5.62 -10.84 15.80
CA LEU A 128 4.20 -11.16 15.69
C LEU A 128 3.87 -12.34 16.60
N LYS A 129 3.54 -12.06 17.87
CA LYS A 129 3.35 -13.10 18.90
C LYS A 129 1.90 -13.52 19.11
N LYS A 130 0.94 -12.67 18.77
CA LYS A 130 -0.49 -12.97 18.93
C LYS A 130 -0.95 -13.90 17.83
N GLU A 131 -1.82 -14.83 18.19
CA GLU A 131 -2.48 -15.70 17.22
C GLU A 131 -3.53 -14.94 16.42
N TYR A 132 -3.61 -15.26 15.13
CA TYR A 132 -4.57 -14.71 14.18
C TYR A 132 -5.26 -15.84 13.42
N ALA A 133 -6.14 -16.57 14.10
CA ALA A 133 -6.85 -17.73 13.56
C ALA A 133 -7.95 -17.33 12.56
N LYS A 134 -7.57 -16.68 11.46
CA LYS A 134 -8.43 -16.30 10.34
C LYS A 134 -7.90 -16.86 9.03
N LYS A 135 -8.83 -17.21 8.14
CA LYS A 135 -8.53 -17.55 6.75
C LYS A 135 -8.43 -16.29 5.91
N VAL A 136 -7.22 -15.97 5.48
CA VAL A 136 -6.88 -14.74 4.75
C VAL A 136 -6.53 -15.08 3.31
N ILE A 137 -7.06 -14.30 2.36
CA ILE A 137 -6.65 -14.37 0.95
C ILE A 137 -5.92 -13.09 0.55
N TYR A 138 -4.81 -13.23 -0.18
CA TYR A 138 -4.02 -12.08 -0.61
C TYR A 138 -4.32 -11.68 -2.06
N HIS A 139 -4.60 -10.40 -2.29
CA HIS A 139 -4.71 -9.81 -3.62
C HIS A 139 -3.44 -9.05 -3.98
N ASP A 140 -2.71 -9.52 -5.00
CA ASP A 140 -1.53 -8.87 -5.56
C ASP A 140 -1.89 -7.56 -6.28
N PRO A 141 -1.43 -6.39 -5.79
CA PRO A 141 -1.57 -5.15 -6.54
C PRO A 141 -0.73 -5.19 -7.82
N CYS A 142 -1.31 -4.77 -8.94
CA CYS A 142 -0.61 -4.78 -10.23
C CYS A 142 0.67 -3.93 -10.22
N TYR A 143 0.66 -2.76 -9.57
CA TYR A 143 1.84 -1.90 -9.46
C TYR A 143 2.94 -2.52 -8.60
N LEU A 144 2.61 -3.28 -7.55
CA LEU A 144 3.65 -3.92 -6.72
C LEU A 144 4.22 -5.16 -7.43
N GLY A 145 3.32 -5.98 -7.98
CA GLY A 145 3.66 -7.21 -8.69
C GLY A 145 4.13 -6.95 -10.12
N ARG A 146 3.20 -6.82 -11.07
CA ARG A 146 3.52 -6.78 -12.51
C ARG A 146 4.50 -5.67 -12.92
N HIS A 147 4.49 -4.53 -12.24
CA HIS A 147 5.37 -3.41 -12.58
C HIS A 147 6.70 -3.38 -11.80
N ASN A 148 6.78 -4.03 -10.64
CA ASN A 148 7.95 -3.92 -9.76
C ASN A 148 8.50 -5.28 -9.27
N ASN A 149 7.90 -6.39 -9.69
CA ASN A 149 8.26 -7.78 -9.39
C ASN A 149 8.30 -8.13 -7.89
N ILE A 150 7.50 -7.44 -7.06
CA ILE A 150 7.39 -7.71 -5.63
C ILE A 150 6.14 -8.53 -5.37
N TYR A 151 6.35 -9.81 -5.07
CA TYR A 151 5.29 -10.78 -4.80
C TYR A 151 5.43 -11.48 -3.45
N ASP A 152 6.67 -11.77 -3.05
CA ASP A 152 6.92 -12.62 -1.89
C ASP A 152 6.90 -11.84 -0.58
N ALA A 153 7.36 -10.58 -0.55
CA ALA A 153 7.42 -9.82 0.70
C ALA A 153 6.08 -9.73 1.46
N PRO A 154 4.94 -9.38 0.83
CA PRO A 154 3.64 -9.39 1.52
C PRO A 154 3.24 -10.79 2.03
N ARG A 155 3.52 -11.84 1.26
CA ARG A 155 3.20 -13.23 1.61
C ARG A 155 4.06 -13.74 2.76
N ASP A 156 5.35 -13.43 2.75
CA ASP A 156 6.28 -13.78 3.81
C ASP A 156 5.80 -13.16 5.14
N VAL A 157 5.39 -11.89 5.12
CA VAL A 157 4.81 -11.23 6.30
C VAL A 157 3.58 -12.00 6.80
N LEU A 158 2.62 -12.31 5.92
CA LEU A 158 1.40 -13.04 6.29
C LEU A 158 1.69 -14.45 6.83
N LYS A 159 2.62 -15.18 6.22
CA LYS A 159 3.02 -16.54 6.65
C LYS A 159 3.73 -16.57 8.01
N ASN A 160 4.33 -15.45 8.44
CA ASN A 160 4.94 -15.34 9.76
C ASN A 160 3.93 -15.05 10.88
N ILE A 161 2.64 -14.85 10.56
CA ILE A 161 1.59 -14.61 11.56
C ILE A 161 1.12 -15.96 12.14
N PRO A 162 1.26 -16.19 13.46
CA PRO A 162 0.80 -17.43 14.09
C PRO A 162 -0.70 -17.65 13.89
N GLY A 163 -1.11 -18.86 13.50
CA GLY A 163 -2.53 -19.24 13.34
C GLY A 163 -3.21 -18.75 12.05
N LEU A 164 -2.58 -17.85 11.28
CA LEU A 164 -3.15 -17.36 10.03
C LEU A 164 -3.13 -18.45 8.96
N GLN A 165 -4.29 -18.69 8.34
CA GLN A 165 -4.40 -19.58 7.19
C GLN A 165 -4.40 -18.75 5.90
N LEU A 166 -3.25 -18.70 5.23
CA LEU A 166 -3.13 -18.01 3.95
C LEU A 166 -3.64 -18.90 2.82
N VAL A 167 -4.63 -18.42 2.08
CA VAL A 167 -5.06 -19.01 0.80
C VAL A 167 -4.71 -18.07 -0.35
N GLU A 168 -4.60 -18.64 -1.54
CA GLU A 168 -4.24 -17.91 -2.76
C GLU A 168 -5.38 -18.04 -3.77
N PHE A 169 -5.54 -17.00 -4.58
CA PHE A 169 -6.34 -17.11 -5.80
C PHE A 169 -5.66 -18.03 -6.81
N GLU A 170 -6.43 -18.62 -7.72
CA GLU A 170 -5.89 -19.36 -8.87
C GLU A 170 -5.03 -18.43 -9.74
N GLU A 171 -5.58 -17.29 -10.16
CA GLU A 171 -4.81 -16.26 -10.85
C GLU A 171 -4.16 -15.33 -9.83
N ASN A 172 -2.97 -15.70 -9.35
CA ASN A 172 -2.16 -14.88 -8.45
C ASN A 172 -0.88 -14.35 -9.15
N ARG A 173 -0.11 -13.55 -8.42
CA ARG A 173 1.17 -12.97 -8.86
C ARG A 173 1.02 -12.23 -10.19
N VAL A 174 1.80 -12.59 -11.21
CA VAL A 174 1.78 -11.95 -12.53
C VAL A 174 0.41 -12.09 -13.23
N ASN A 175 -0.35 -13.13 -12.89
CA ASN A 175 -1.67 -13.39 -13.46
C ASN A 175 -2.82 -12.72 -12.67
N SER A 176 -2.52 -12.02 -11.56
CA SER A 176 -3.54 -11.41 -10.73
C SER A 176 -4.41 -10.42 -11.52
N LEU A 177 -5.73 -10.58 -11.40
CA LEU A 177 -6.71 -9.66 -11.94
C LEU A 177 -6.53 -8.26 -11.35
N CYS A 178 -6.69 -7.23 -12.18
CA CYS A 178 -6.62 -5.85 -11.72
C CYS A 178 -7.84 -5.51 -10.85
N CYS A 179 -7.65 -4.77 -9.75
CA CYS A 179 -8.78 -4.21 -9.01
C CYS A 179 -9.60 -3.24 -9.87
N GLY A 180 -8.99 -2.53 -10.82
CA GLY A 180 -9.67 -1.66 -11.78
C GLY A 180 -9.50 -0.15 -11.56
N MET A 181 -8.82 0.30 -10.50
CA MET A 181 -8.63 1.73 -10.19
C MET A 181 -7.31 2.34 -10.71
N GLY A 182 -6.31 1.53 -11.07
CA GLY A 182 -5.04 2.03 -11.61
C GLY A 182 -5.17 2.68 -13.00
N GLY A 183 -4.11 3.37 -13.46
CA GLY A 183 -4.08 3.94 -14.82
C GLY A 183 -5.06 5.10 -15.03
N GLY A 184 -5.37 5.86 -13.98
CA GLY A 184 -6.32 6.97 -14.01
C GLY A 184 -7.79 6.57 -13.89
N ARG A 185 -8.12 5.27 -13.87
CA ARG A 185 -9.50 4.76 -13.75
C ARG A 185 -10.16 5.08 -12.41
N ILE A 186 -9.37 5.41 -11.40
CA ILE A 186 -9.85 5.95 -10.12
C ILE A 186 -10.71 7.22 -10.27
N TRP A 187 -10.53 7.96 -11.36
CA TRP A 187 -11.29 9.19 -11.67
C TRP A 187 -12.46 8.96 -12.61
N VAL A 188 -12.76 7.71 -12.97
CA VAL A 188 -13.78 7.36 -13.96
C VAL A 188 -14.73 6.33 -13.37
N ASP A 189 -16.02 6.64 -13.38
CA ASP A 189 -17.04 5.69 -12.98
C ASP A 189 -17.06 4.48 -13.93
N THR A 190 -16.96 3.29 -13.34
CA THR A 190 -17.11 2.02 -14.05
C THR A 190 -18.43 1.38 -13.66
N LEU A 191 -19.25 1.02 -14.66
CA LEU A 191 -20.52 0.34 -14.44
C LEU A 191 -20.28 -0.99 -13.71
N MET A 192 -21.19 -1.36 -12.79
CA MET A 192 -21.01 -2.56 -11.96
C MET A 192 -20.79 -3.83 -12.78
N ALA A 193 -21.45 -3.99 -13.92
CA ALA A 193 -21.28 -5.15 -14.80
C ALA A 193 -19.86 -5.29 -15.36
N ASP A 194 -19.10 -4.20 -15.44
CA ASP A 194 -17.76 -4.14 -16.03
C ASP A 194 -16.65 -4.10 -14.96
N ARG A 195 -17.00 -4.28 -13.68
CA ARG A 195 -16.05 -4.20 -12.56
C ARG A 195 -15.38 -5.54 -12.31
N PHE A 196 -14.12 -5.66 -12.72
CA PHE A 196 -13.28 -6.83 -12.42
C PHE A 196 -13.15 -7.14 -10.92
N VAL A 197 -13.25 -6.11 -10.06
CA VAL A 197 -13.22 -6.27 -8.61
C VAL A 197 -14.36 -7.14 -8.08
N ASN A 198 -15.53 -7.13 -8.73
CA ASN A 198 -16.69 -7.92 -8.31
C ASN A 198 -16.41 -9.41 -8.47
N LEU A 199 -15.94 -9.82 -9.65
CA LEU A 199 -15.50 -11.19 -9.92
C LEU A 199 -14.42 -11.62 -8.92
N ARG A 200 -13.46 -10.73 -8.66
CA ARG A 200 -12.36 -11.04 -7.75
C ARG A 200 -12.81 -11.21 -6.29
N LEU A 201 -13.82 -10.45 -5.87
CA LEU A 201 -14.41 -10.57 -4.54
C LEU A 201 -15.24 -11.87 -4.41
N GLU A 202 -16.01 -12.22 -5.44
CA GLU A 202 -16.74 -13.50 -5.50
C GLU A 202 -15.80 -14.70 -5.38
N GLN A 203 -14.65 -14.68 -6.08
CA GLN A 203 -13.61 -15.71 -5.94
C GLN A 203 -13.11 -15.83 -4.49
N ALA A 204 -12.91 -14.70 -3.80
CA ALA A 204 -12.46 -14.70 -2.41
C ALA A 204 -13.51 -15.33 -1.47
N VAL A 205 -14.78 -14.96 -1.65
CA VAL A 205 -15.91 -15.51 -0.88
C VAL A 205 -16.09 -17.01 -1.16
N ALA A 206 -15.99 -17.44 -2.42
CA ALA A 206 -16.11 -18.85 -2.82
C ALA A 206 -14.99 -19.72 -2.21
N LEU A 207 -13.79 -19.16 -2.03
CA LEU A 207 -12.68 -19.81 -1.32
C LEU A 207 -12.85 -19.78 0.22
N GLY A 208 -13.93 -19.18 0.73
CA GLY A 208 -14.24 -19.09 2.16
C GLY A 208 -13.27 -18.18 2.93
N ALA A 209 -12.65 -17.20 2.27
CA ALA A 209 -11.80 -16.24 2.94
C ALA A 209 -12.63 -15.34 3.88
N GLN A 210 -12.16 -15.16 5.10
CA GLN A 210 -12.74 -14.25 6.08
C GLN A 210 -12.24 -12.82 5.86
N GLU A 211 -11.02 -12.69 5.32
CA GLU A 211 -10.44 -11.40 4.98
C GLU A 211 -9.73 -11.45 3.63
N LEU A 212 -9.94 -10.41 2.81
CA LEU A 212 -9.14 -10.12 1.63
C LEU A 212 -8.12 -9.04 2.00
N VAL A 213 -6.85 -9.44 1.99
CA VAL A 213 -5.72 -8.57 2.31
C VAL A 213 -5.04 -8.10 1.04
N THR A 214 -4.68 -6.83 1.00
CA THR A 214 -3.86 -6.25 -0.07
C THR A 214 -2.86 -5.26 0.51
N THR A 215 -2.03 -4.69 -0.36
CA THR A 215 -1.00 -3.71 0.00
C THR A 215 -1.07 -2.51 -0.93
N CYS A 216 -2.28 -2.08 -1.26
CA CYS A 216 -2.53 -0.98 -2.18
C CYS A 216 -3.79 -0.23 -1.76
N PRO A 217 -3.70 1.09 -1.48
CA PRO A 217 -4.86 1.87 -1.06
C PRO A 217 -5.96 1.88 -2.12
N TYR A 218 -5.62 1.91 -3.41
CA TYR A 218 -6.62 1.85 -4.48
C TYR A 218 -7.32 0.48 -4.51
N CYS A 219 -6.61 -0.61 -4.23
CA CYS A 219 -7.25 -1.92 -4.13
C CYS A 219 -8.20 -1.96 -2.93
N VAL A 220 -7.78 -1.48 -1.76
CA VAL A 220 -8.64 -1.40 -0.57
C VAL A 220 -9.92 -0.62 -0.88
N THR A 221 -9.82 0.57 -1.47
CA THR A 221 -11.00 1.37 -1.82
C THR A 221 -11.94 0.63 -2.76
N ASN A 222 -11.44 0.02 -3.84
CA ASN A 222 -12.34 -0.64 -4.79
C ASN A 222 -12.99 -1.90 -4.23
N PHE A 223 -12.22 -2.71 -3.49
CA PHE A 223 -12.77 -3.91 -2.87
C PHE A 223 -13.81 -3.55 -1.82
N GLU A 224 -13.62 -2.44 -1.10
CA GLU A 224 -14.57 -2.00 -0.10
C GLU A 224 -15.86 -1.44 -0.72
N ASP A 225 -15.74 -0.68 -1.81
CA ASP A 225 -16.90 -0.30 -2.61
C ASP A 225 -17.65 -1.53 -3.17
N ALA A 226 -16.92 -2.50 -3.73
CA ALA A 226 -17.52 -3.74 -4.22
C ALA A 226 -18.19 -4.55 -3.09
N ARG A 227 -17.56 -4.63 -1.91
CA ARG A 227 -18.09 -5.36 -0.75
C ARG A 227 -19.47 -4.83 -0.33
N VAL A 228 -19.61 -3.51 -0.24
CA VAL A 228 -20.87 -2.86 0.13
C VAL A 228 -21.92 -3.05 -0.98
N ASN A 229 -21.57 -2.76 -2.23
CA ASN A 229 -22.54 -2.83 -3.34
C ASN A 229 -23.01 -4.26 -3.67
N MET A 230 -22.20 -5.27 -3.34
CA MET A 230 -22.55 -6.69 -3.50
C MET A 230 -23.18 -7.31 -2.24
N ASN A 231 -23.41 -6.53 -1.19
CA ASN A 231 -23.97 -6.97 0.10
C ASN A 231 -23.13 -8.05 0.81
N TYR A 232 -21.81 -7.99 0.66
CA TYR A 232 -20.87 -8.88 1.36
C TYR A 232 -20.40 -8.30 2.69
N ASP A 233 -21.12 -7.31 3.24
CA ASP A 233 -20.71 -6.59 4.43
C ASP A 233 -20.42 -7.49 5.63
N ASN A 234 -21.24 -8.53 5.80
CA ASN A 234 -21.14 -9.51 6.89
C ASN A 234 -20.43 -10.81 6.46
N THR A 235 -19.80 -10.83 5.28
CA THR A 235 -19.23 -12.06 4.68
C THR A 235 -17.70 -12.06 4.69
N ILE A 236 -17.07 -10.95 4.31
CA ILE A 236 -15.61 -10.84 4.20
C ILE A 236 -15.15 -9.43 4.59
N GLU A 237 -14.02 -9.28 5.28
CA GLU A 237 -13.42 -7.97 5.57
C GLU A 237 -12.35 -7.62 4.52
N ILE A 238 -12.24 -6.34 4.14
CA ILE A 238 -11.16 -5.85 3.29
C ILE A 238 -10.14 -5.13 4.15
N LYS A 239 -8.89 -5.58 4.11
CA LYS A 239 -7.79 -5.03 4.93
C LYS A 239 -6.56 -4.69 4.12
N ASP A 240 -5.88 -3.62 4.52
CA ASP A 240 -4.47 -3.46 4.21
C ASP A 240 -3.62 -4.38 5.10
N LEU A 241 -2.47 -4.83 4.60
CA LEU A 241 -1.51 -5.63 5.36
C LEU A 241 -1.18 -5.01 6.74
N THR A 242 -1.05 -3.68 6.81
CA THR A 242 -0.71 -3.01 8.06
C THR A 242 -1.86 -3.01 9.07
N GLU A 243 -3.12 -3.07 8.62
CA GLU A 243 -4.29 -3.21 9.50
C GLU A 243 -4.31 -4.59 10.18
N VAL A 244 -3.96 -5.65 9.43
CA VAL A 244 -3.79 -7.00 10.02
C VAL A 244 -2.71 -6.98 11.09
N LEU A 245 -1.55 -6.39 10.79
CA LEU A 245 -0.42 -6.34 11.73
C LEU A 245 -0.72 -5.48 12.96
N GLN A 246 -1.51 -4.42 12.81
CA GLN A 246 -1.94 -3.58 13.92
C GLN A 246 -2.71 -4.39 14.99
N GLU A 247 -3.45 -5.43 14.61
CA GLU A 247 -4.18 -6.29 15.55
C GLU A 247 -3.25 -7.22 16.36
N LEU A 248 -2.03 -7.42 15.89
CA LEU A 248 -1.05 -8.36 16.46
C LEU A 248 -0.07 -7.71 17.44
N ILE A 249 0.11 -6.39 17.35
CA ILE A 249 1.00 -5.60 18.21
C ILE A 249 0.31 -5.12 19.48
#